data_AF-A0A6L3ZU56-F1
#
_entry.id   AF-A0A6L3ZU56-F1
#
_cell.length_a   1.000
_cell.length_b   1.000
_cell.length_c   1.000
_cell.angle_alpha   90.00
_cell.angle_beta   90.00
_cell.angle_gamma   90.00
#
_symmetry.space_group_name_H-M   'P 1'
#
loop_
_entity.id
_entity.type
_entity.pdbx_description
1 polymer ?
#
loop_
_entity_poly.entity_id
_entity_poly.type
_entity_poly.pdbx_seq_one_letter_code
_entity_poly.pdbx_strand_id
1 'polypeptide(L)'
;SERGVVPLENMMCDPRPLAPGEKMAVRLNRGKSVEVFDHAEIRQYVMKQAFQREVPQFAERYWSDWSSYSVPGEVRTRGGDGGGVAQSLAQAEVAVDTALMEVATLAATVELPWQYAQARAVDAVVMAATGWNREQVQEIESVVDTSGKDLVGSLGHDGPLAVLSKNRVNVADFFKETVAVVTNPAIDREREAEAFSTRMIIGARPAIGAAPHPDDILVVLETPILSGGHPTLGDPELVRAVAEPYGTVSIEDLLERFGSRVAWLTLGLYPGETTNAAINRLAHEAVNAVRSDVQCLVLDDTQTLEENLGWLDPHLAAGVIDRTLREADDEINLRRRAGIV
;
A
#
# COMPACT_ATOMS: atom_id res chain seq x y z
N SER A 1 -23.16 -22.27 16.55
CA SER A 1 -23.55 -21.63 15.27
C SER A 1 -25.04 -21.33 15.22
N GLU A 2 -25.89 -22.19 15.77
CA GLU A 2 -27.34 -21.95 15.84
C GLU A 2 -27.80 -21.88 17.30
N ARG A 3 -28.87 -21.12 17.55
CA ARG A 3 -29.41 -20.91 18.89
C ARG A 3 -30.01 -22.19 19.52
N GLY A 4 -30.41 -23.16 18.70
CA GLY A 4 -31.14 -24.36 19.14
C GLY A 4 -30.29 -25.52 19.68
N VAL A 5 -28.97 -25.35 19.81
CA VAL A 5 -28.08 -26.44 20.24
C VAL A 5 -28.18 -26.72 21.75
N VAL A 6 -28.59 -25.73 22.54
CA VAL A 6 -28.76 -25.85 24.00
C VAL A 6 -30.26 -25.80 24.32
N PRO A 7 -30.80 -26.74 25.13
CA PRO A 7 -32.19 -26.67 25.57
C PRO A 7 -32.48 -25.36 26.32
N LEU A 8 -33.64 -24.74 26.05
CA LEU A 8 -34.01 -23.44 26.61
C LEU A 8 -34.02 -23.43 28.16
N GLU A 9 -34.42 -24.54 28.77
CA GLU A 9 -34.41 -24.75 30.22
C GLU A 9 -33.02 -24.66 30.85
N ASN A 10 -31.95 -24.87 30.05
CA ASN A 10 -30.56 -24.76 30.49
C ASN A 10 -29.96 -23.38 30.21
N MET A 11 -30.70 -22.46 29.57
CA MET A 11 -30.22 -21.10 29.29
C MET A 11 -30.49 -20.19 30.50
N MET A 12 -29.43 -19.58 31.02
CA MET A 12 -29.53 -18.59 32.10
C MET A 12 -29.99 -17.21 31.61
N CYS A 13 -29.73 -16.90 30.34
CA CYS A 13 -30.11 -15.66 29.68
C CYS A 13 -30.14 -15.85 28.16
N ASP A 14 -30.68 -14.88 27.43
CA ASP A 14 -30.71 -14.91 25.98
C ASP A 14 -29.30 -14.91 25.37
N PRO A 15 -29.04 -15.71 24.33
CA PRO A 15 -27.75 -15.74 23.66
C PRO A 15 -27.52 -14.44 22.86
N ARG A 16 -26.43 -13.74 23.19
CA ARG A 16 -25.97 -12.57 22.45
C ARG A 16 -25.22 -13.00 21.17
N PRO A 17 -25.66 -12.56 19.98
CA PRO A 17 -24.88 -12.74 18.76
C PRO A 17 -23.64 -11.83 18.81
N LEU A 18 -22.52 -12.28 18.24
CA LEU A 18 -21.32 -11.46 18.07
C LEU A 18 -21.45 -10.62 16.79
N ALA A 19 -21.15 -9.33 16.89
CA ALA A 19 -21.01 -8.43 15.74
C ALA A 19 -19.73 -8.74 14.93
N PRO A 20 -19.57 -8.22 13.69
CA PRO A 20 -18.36 -8.41 12.90
C PRO A 20 -17.08 -8.06 13.69
N GLY A 21 -16.13 -9.00 13.74
CA GLY A 21 -14.86 -8.84 14.46
C GLY A 21 -14.94 -8.92 15.99
N GLU A 22 -16.15 -8.96 16.56
CA GLU A 22 -16.36 -9.06 18.01
C GLU A 22 -15.90 -10.44 18.53
N LYS A 23 -15.33 -10.44 19.73
CA LYS A 23 -14.76 -11.63 20.36
C LYS A 23 -15.20 -11.69 21.82
N MET A 24 -15.32 -12.90 22.33
CA MET A 24 -15.49 -13.19 23.75
C MET A 24 -14.47 -14.24 24.15
N ALA A 25 -13.90 -14.13 25.35
CA ALA A 25 -12.89 -15.05 25.84
C ALA A 25 -13.21 -15.50 27.25
N VAL A 26 -12.76 -16.71 27.57
CA VAL A 26 -12.94 -17.30 28.89
C VAL A 26 -11.58 -17.72 29.41
N ARG A 27 -11.21 -17.25 30.59
CA ARG A 27 -9.97 -17.64 31.26
C ARG A 27 -10.27 -18.64 32.37
N LEU A 28 -9.68 -19.82 32.23
CA LEU A 28 -9.78 -20.90 33.19
C LEU A 28 -8.56 -20.89 34.11
N ASN A 29 -8.75 -20.51 35.36
CA ASN A 29 -7.73 -20.52 36.39
C ASN A 29 -7.99 -21.71 37.33
N ARG A 30 -7.01 -22.60 37.50
CA ARG A 30 -7.17 -23.79 38.35
C ARG A 30 -7.54 -23.37 39.79
N GLY A 31 -8.66 -23.88 40.30
CA GLY A 31 -9.13 -23.61 41.66
C GLY A 31 -9.78 -22.23 41.85
N LYS A 32 -10.01 -21.46 40.78
CA LYS A 32 -10.74 -20.19 40.80
C LYS A 32 -12.01 -20.27 39.95
N SER A 33 -12.91 -19.30 40.15
CA SER A 33 -14.05 -19.11 39.27
C SER A 33 -13.59 -18.77 37.85
N VAL A 34 -14.44 -19.10 36.89
CA VAL A 34 -14.24 -18.77 35.48
C VAL A 34 -14.32 -17.26 35.30
N GLU A 35 -13.33 -16.66 34.65
CA GLU A 35 -13.33 -15.25 34.26
C GLU A 35 -13.79 -15.14 32.80
N VAL A 36 -14.82 -14.34 32.54
CA VAL A 36 -15.32 -14.07 31.18
C VAL A 36 -14.88 -12.67 30.79
N PHE A 37 -14.35 -12.53 29.58
CA PHE A 37 -13.93 -11.26 29.00
C PHE A 37 -14.81 -10.96 27.79
N ASP A 38 -15.44 -9.79 27.79
CA ASP A 38 -16.06 -9.24 26.60
C ASP A 38 -15.02 -8.67 25.61
N HIS A 39 -15.47 -8.21 24.45
CA HIS A 39 -14.58 -7.71 23.41
C HIS A 39 -13.72 -6.52 23.87
N ALA A 40 -14.28 -5.59 24.64
CA ALA A 40 -13.57 -4.41 25.11
C ALA A 40 -12.51 -4.81 26.16
N GLU A 41 -12.86 -5.71 27.07
CA GLU A 41 -11.95 -6.24 28.08
C GLU A 41 -10.81 -7.04 27.46
N ILE A 42 -11.08 -7.83 26.41
CA ILE A 42 -10.03 -8.50 25.62
C ILE A 42 -9.07 -7.47 25.02
N ARG A 43 -9.59 -6.43 24.36
CA ARG A 43 -8.75 -5.39 23.72
C ARG A 43 -7.88 -4.68 24.75
N GLN A 44 -8.44 -4.28 25.89
CA GLN A 44 -7.68 -3.65 26.97
C GLN A 44 -6.62 -4.58 27.55
N TYR A 45 -6.95 -5.87 27.74
CA TYR A 45 -5.99 -6.85 28.23
C TYR A 45 -4.82 -7.04 27.26
N VAL A 46 -5.11 -7.22 25.97
CA VAL A 46 -4.07 -7.38 24.93
C VAL A 46 -3.21 -6.13 24.82
N MET A 47 -3.81 -4.95 24.81
CA MET A 47 -3.09 -3.67 24.80
C MET A 47 -2.14 -3.57 25.99
N LYS A 48 -2.61 -3.81 27.22
CA LYS A 48 -1.77 -3.79 28.42
C LYS A 48 -0.60 -4.77 28.34
N GLN A 49 -0.83 -5.98 27.80
CA GLN A 49 0.22 -6.98 27.64
C GLN A 49 1.24 -6.58 26.56
N ALA A 50 0.80 -5.99 25.45
CA ALA A 50 1.68 -5.49 24.39
C ALA A 50 2.58 -4.36 24.90
N PHE A 51 2.00 -3.35 25.58
CA PHE A 51 2.76 -2.25 26.20
C PHE A 51 3.77 -2.70 27.25
N GLN A 52 3.52 -3.82 27.93
CA GLN A 52 4.46 -4.38 28.91
C GLN A 52 5.62 -5.15 28.26
N ARG A 53 5.46 -5.61 27.02
CA ARG A 53 6.44 -6.42 26.28
C ARG A 53 7.32 -5.58 25.36
N GLU A 54 6.75 -4.56 24.73
CA GLU A 54 7.47 -3.63 23.88
C GLU A 54 8.07 -2.51 24.73
N VAL A 55 9.29 -2.06 24.42
CA VAL A 55 9.81 -0.82 25.01
C VAL A 55 8.87 0.30 24.51
N PRO A 56 8.23 1.11 25.39
CA PRO A 56 7.23 2.10 24.99
C PRO A 56 7.67 3.02 23.84
N GLN A 57 8.98 3.31 23.76
CA GLN A 57 9.61 4.16 22.75
C GLN A 57 9.54 3.58 21.32
N PHE A 58 9.54 2.25 21.16
CA PHE A 58 9.41 1.62 19.84
C PHE A 58 7.95 1.47 19.42
N ALA A 59 7.01 1.41 20.37
CA ALA A 59 5.60 1.30 20.07
C ALA A 59 5.07 2.58 19.36
N GLU A 60 5.55 3.76 19.76
CA GLU A 60 5.14 5.01 19.09
C GLU A 60 5.55 5.05 17.61
N ARG A 61 6.70 4.49 17.21
CA ARG A 61 7.15 4.56 15.81
C ARG A 61 6.33 3.69 14.84
N TYR A 62 5.75 2.59 15.33
CA TYR A 62 5.02 1.61 14.50
C TYR A 62 3.50 1.67 14.69
N TRP A 63 3.05 2.21 15.82
CA TRP A 63 1.63 2.25 16.20
C TRP A 63 1.10 3.68 16.36
N SER A 64 1.91 4.73 16.17
CA SER A 64 1.45 6.15 16.23
C SER A 64 0.34 6.45 15.24
N ASP A 65 0.36 5.83 14.06
CA ASP A 65 -0.72 6.00 13.07
C ASP A 65 -2.03 5.29 13.45
N TRP A 66 -2.07 4.57 14.57
CA TRP A 66 -3.34 4.09 15.13
C TRP A 66 -4.01 5.16 16.01
N SER A 67 -3.26 6.18 16.45
CA SER A 67 -3.78 7.30 17.23
C SER A 67 -4.35 8.43 16.36
N SER A 68 -4.00 8.48 15.07
CA SER A 68 -4.50 9.42 14.07
C SER A 68 -5.84 9.01 13.45
N TYR A 69 -6.66 8.21 14.14
CA TYR A 69 -8.11 8.23 13.88
C TYR A 69 -8.66 9.56 14.36
N SER A 70 -8.48 10.61 13.56
CA SER A 70 -9.42 11.73 13.60
C SER A 70 -10.79 11.15 13.25
N VAL A 71 -11.71 11.18 14.21
CA VAL A 71 -13.15 11.01 13.97
C VAL A 71 -13.49 11.74 12.67
N PRO A 72 -14.24 11.15 11.71
CA PRO A 72 -14.68 11.86 10.52
C PRO A 72 -15.51 13.09 10.92
N GLY A 73 -14.83 14.21 11.08
CA GLY A 73 -15.38 15.51 11.39
C GLY A 73 -15.68 16.22 10.08
N GLU A 74 -16.97 16.39 9.82
CA GLU A 74 -17.54 17.27 8.81
C GLU A 74 -17.30 16.87 7.35
N VAL A 75 -18.30 16.18 6.81
CA VAL A 75 -18.70 16.33 5.41
C VAL A 75 -18.72 17.83 5.07
N ARG A 76 -17.73 18.30 4.32
CA ARG A 76 -17.77 19.62 3.68
C ARG A 76 -18.92 19.61 2.68
N THR A 77 -20.10 20.03 3.12
CA THR A 77 -21.20 20.36 2.23
C THR A 77 -20.75 21.53 1.36
N ARG A 78 -20.74 21.31 0.05
CA ARG A 78 -20.58 22.37 -0.96
C ARG A 78 -21.69 23.39 -0.72
N GLY A 79 -21.31 24.60 -0.31
CA GLY A 79 -22.23 25.67 0.06
C GLY A 79 -23.19 26.04 -1.07
N GLY A 80 -24.48 26.01 -0.74
CA GLY A 80 -25.51 26.86 -1.33
C GLY A 80 -25.80 28.02 -0.37
N ASP A 81 -26.14 29.18 -0.95
CA ASP A 81 -26.31 30.46 -0.29
C ASP A 81 -27.26 30.45 0.93
N GLY A 82 -26.87 31.15 2.00
CA GLY A 82 -27.75 31.49 3.11
C GLY A 82 -27.01 31.99 4.34
N GLY A 83 -27.10 33.30 4.62
CA GLY A 83 -26.44 33.95 5.74
C GLY A 83 -26.99 33.57 7.13
N GLY A 84 -26.11 33.58 8.13
CA GLY A 84 -26.47 33.41 9.53
C GLY A 84 -25.24 33.39 10.43
N VAL A 85 -25.00 34.50 11.12
CA VAL A 85 -23.94 34.68 12.12
C VAL A 85 -24.18 33.75 13.32
N ALA A 86 -23.17 32.99 13.74
CA ALA A 86 -23.10 32.40 15.08
C ALA A 86 -21.64 32.33 15.55
N GLN A 87 -21.44 32.78 16.79
CA GLN A 87 -20.19 33.15 17.42
C GLN A 87 -19.36 31.94 17.85
N SER A 88 -18.04 32.05 17.68
CA SER A 88 -17.05 31.16 18.31
C SER A 88 -17.04 31.34 19.82
N LEU A 89 -17.07 30.25 20.58
CA LEU A 89 -16.58 30.23 21.96
C LEU A 89 -15.92 28.88 22.31
N ALA A 90 -14.75 29.04 22.93
CA ALA A 90 -14.06 28.14 23.85
C ALA A 90 -13.16 27.02 23.29
N GLN A 91 -11.87 27.38 23.31
CA GLN A 91 -10.69 26.52 23.42
C GLN A 91 -10.87 25.35 24.40
N ALA A 92 -10.34 24.19 24.03
CA ALA A 92 -9.70 23.28 24.95
C ALA A 92 -8.32 22.93 24.39
N GLU A 93 -7.31 23.65 24.88
CA GLU A 93 -5.90 23.28 24.68
C GLU A 93 -5.65 21.95 25.40
N VAL A 94 -5.35 20.91 24.63
CA VAL A 94 -4.57 19.79 25.12
C VAL A 94 -3.22 19.90 24.43
N ALA A 95 -2.28 20.46 25.16
CA ALA A 95 -0.87 20.41 24.82
C ALA A 95 -0.44 18.94 24.75
N VAL A 96 -0.36 18.41 23.53
CA VAL A 96 0.42 17.21 23.27
C VAL A 96 1.82 17.73 23.03
N ASP A 97 2.66 17.54 24.04
CA ASP A 97 4.10 17.76 24.00
C ASP A 97 4.64 16.88 22.86
N THR A 98 4.77 17.47 21.67
CA THR A 98 5.47 16.85 20.55
C THR A 98 6.90 16.73 21.00
N ALA A 99 7.27 15.55 21.51
CA ALA A 99 8.64 15.13 21.55
C ALA A 99 9.15 15.13 20.11
N LEU A 100 9.66 16.28 19.68
CA LEU A 100 10.60 16.45 18.58
C LEU A 100 11.83 15.64 18.96
N MET A 101 11.76 14.32 18.75
CA MET A 101 12.95 13.51 18.74
C MET A 101 13.65 13.75 17.40
N GLU A 102 14.90 14.18 17.54
CA GLU A 102 15.83 14.58 16.51
C GLU A 102 15.66 13.77 15.23
N VAL A 103 15.30 14.50 14.15
CA VAL A 103 15.42 14.05 12.78
C VAL A 103 16.85 13.52 12.64
N ALA A 104 16.98 12.20 12.52
CA ALA A 104 18.25 11.57 12.20
C ALA A 104 18.88 12.36 11.06
N THR A 105 20.11 12.83 11.29
CA THR A 105 20.93 13.63 10.37
C THR A 105 20.63 13.29 8.92
N LEU A 106 20.21 14.31 8.14
CA LEU A 106 19.91 14.27 6.70
C LEU A 106 20.62 13.10 6.03
N ALA A 107 19.85 12.07 5.70
CA ALA A 107 20.34 10.95 4.92
C ALA A 107 21.01 11.48 3.65
N ALA A 108 22.06 10.78 3.18
CA ALA A 108 22.69 11.11 1.91
C ALA A 108 21.60 11.32 0.84
N THR A 109 21.68 12.44 0.11
CA THR A 109 20.71 12.80 -0.93
C THR A 109 20.61 11.66 -1.93
N VAL A 110 19.41 11.13 -2.12
CA VAL A 110 19.14 10.12 -3.14
C VAL A 110 19.29 10.79 -4.51
N GLU A 111 20.20 10.28 -5.33
CA GLU A 111 20.27 10.69 -6.72
C GLU A 111 19.08 10.09 -7.48
N LEU A 112 18.23 10.96 -8.02
CA LEU A 112 17.03 10.58 -8.75
C LEU A 112 17.34 10.55 -10.25
N PRO A 113 17.23 9.39 -10.93
CA PRO A 113 17.61 9.24 -12.33
C PRO A 113 16.94 10.27 -13.25
N TRP A 114 15.65 10.53 -13.04
CA TRP A 114 14.84 11.45 -13.85
C TRP A 114 15.11 12.94 -13.59
N GLN A 115 15.90 13.32 -12.57
CA GLN A 115 16.25 14.73 -12.32
C GLN A 115 17.42 15.23 -13.19
N TYR A 116 18.30 14.33 -13.64
CA TYR A 116 19.47 14.66 -14.48
C TYR A 116 19.26 14.30 -15.95
N ALA A 117 18.28 13.44 -16.21
CA ALA A 117 17.74 13.12 -17.52
C ALA A 117 17.14 14.35 -18.21
N GLN A 118 17.42 14.56 -19.50
CA GLN A 118 16.51 15.34 -20.33
C GLN A 118 15.25 14.48 -20.52
N ALA A 119 14.27 14.64 -19.63
CA ALA A 119 13.10 13.77 -19.60
C ALA A 119 12.47 13.67 -21.00
N ARG A 120 12.39 12.43 -21.50
CA ARG A 120 11.78 12.14 -22.79
C ARG A 120 10.30 12.50 -22.72
N ALA A 121 9.81 13.28 -23.69
CA ALA A 121 8.39 13.58 -23.75
C ALA A 121 7.57 12.29 -23.87
N VAL A 122 6.48 12.20 -23.11
CA VAL A 122 5.53 11.09 -23.21
C VAL A 122 4.70 11.29 -24.49
N ASP A 123 5.14 10.66 -25.57
CA ASP A 123 4.50 10.71 -26.88
C ASP A 123 3.88 9.36 -27.26
N ALA A 124 3.20 9.32 -28.41
CA ALA A 124 2.57 8.11 -28.91
C ALA A 124 3.56 6.95 -29.16
N VAL A 125 4.84 7.25 -29.40
CA VAL A 125 5.87 6.22 -29.63
C VAL A 125 6.26 5.58 -28.30
N VAL A 126 6.49 6.38 -27.25
CA VAL A 126 6.76 5.90 -25.89
C VAL A 126 5.58 5.10 -25.36
N MET A 127 4.36 5.62 -25.50
CA MET A 127 3.14 4.92 -25.11
C MET A 127 3.03 3.57 -25.85
N ALA A 128 3.18 3.54 -27.17
CA ALA A 128 3.11 2.31 -27.94
C ALA A 128 4.21 1.32 -27.58
N ALA A 129 5.45 1.77 -27.33
CA ALA A 129 6.56 0.92 -26.91
C ALA A 129 6.29 0.27 -25.55
N THR A 130 5.75 1.03 -24.60
CA THR A 130 5.49 0.59 -23.22
C THR A 130 4.19 -0.22 -23.05
N GLY A 131 3.40 -0.38 -24.12
CA GLY A 131 2.23 -1.28 -24.11
C GLY A 131 0.88 -0.59 -24.07
N TRP A 132 0.86 0.74 -24.15
CA TRP A 132 -0.38 1.49 -24.27
C TRP A 132 -0.96 1.36 -25.67
N ASN A 133 -2.26 1.10 -25.70
CA ASN A 133 -3.06 1.18 -26.90
C ASN A 133 -3.98 2.41 -26.83
N ARG A 134 -4.60 2.74 -27.97
CA ARG A 134 -5.46 3.92 -28.08
C ARG A 134 -6.72 3.82 -27.21
N GLU A 135 -7.27 2.62 -27.03
CA GLU A 135 -8.47 2.40 -26.22
C GLU A 135 -8.19 2.71 -24.75
N GLN A 136 -7.05 2.25 -24.21
CA GLN A 136 -6.60 2.54 -22.84
C GLN A 136 -6.39 4.04 -22.59
N VAL A 137 -5.83 4.77 -23.57
CA VAL A 137 -5.69 6.23 -23.46
C VAL A 137 -7.07 6.89 -23.40
N GLN A 138 -8.00 6.46 -24.25
CA GLN A 138 -9.38 6.98 -24.25
C GLN A 138 -10.14 6.65 -22.96
N GLU A 139 -9.90 5.49 -22.38
CA GLU A 139 -10.45 5.10 -21.07
C GLU A 139 -9.98 6.07 -19.98
N ILE A 140 -8.68 6.37 -19.92
CA ILE A 140 -8.13 7.32 -18.94
C ILE A 140 -8.69 8.73 -19.16
N GLU A 141 -8.72 9.21 -20.40
CA GLU A 141 -9.31 10.51 -20.73
C GLU A 141 -10.77 10.58 -20.25
N SER A 142 -11.55 9.51 -20.45
CA SER A 142 -12.92 9.42 -19.95
C SER A 142 -12.99 9.45 -18.41
N VAL A 143 -12.07 8.79 -17.71
CA VAL A 143 -12.03 8.82 -16.23
C VAL A 143 -11.75 10.24 -15.74
N VAL A 144 -10.81 10.95 -16.39
CA VAL A 144 -10.50 12.35 -16.08
C VAL A 144 -11.72 13.25 -16.31
N ASP A 145 -12.37 13.13 -17.47
CA ASP A 145 -13.55 13.94 -17.84
C ASP A 145 -14.75 13.69 -16.91
N THR A 146 -14.90 12.46 -16.41
CA THR A 146 -16.01 12.06 -15.52
C THR A 146 -15.69 12.23 -14.04
N SER A 147 -14.62 12.96 -13.70
CA SER A 147 -14.19 13.25 -12.33
C SER A 147 -13.87 11.99 -11.52
N GLY A 148 -13.12 11.06 -12.11
CA GLY A 148 -12.61 9.87 -11.44
C GLY A 148 -13.59 8.69 -11.41
N LYS A 149 -14.61 8.69 -12.29
CA LYS A 149 -15.51 7.54 -12.43
C LYS A 149 -15.02 6.64 -13.54
N ASP A 150 -14.99 5.33 -13.26
CA ASP A 150 -14.63 4.35 -14.27
C ASP A 150 -15.56 4.42 -15.48
N LEU A 151 -15.00 4.15 -16.66
CA LEU A 151 -15.77 4.07 -17.89
C LEU A 151 -16.76 2.90 -17.80
N VAL A 152 -18.05 3.20 -17.85
CA VAL A 152 -19.10 2.17 -17.90
C VAL A 152 -19.42 1.83 -19.34
N GLY A 153 -19.01 0.63 -19.76
CA GLY A 153 -19.35 0.02 -21.03
C GLY A 153 -20.57 -0.89 -20.96
N SER A 154 -21.07 -1.28 -22.14
CA SER A 154 -22.08 -2.35 -22.28
C SER A 154 -21.62 -3.34 -23.34
N LEU A 155 -22.33 -4.46 -23.47
CA LEU A 155 -21.93 -5.64 -24.25
C LEU A 155 -20.77 -6.39 -23.58
N GLY A 156 -20.63 -7.68 -23.93
CA GLY A 156 -19.52 -8.49 -23.45
C GLY A 156 -18.24 -8.19 -24.24
N HIS A 157 -17.08 -8.54 -23.68
CA HIS A 157 -15.82 -8.53 -24.41
C HIS A 157 -15.85 -9.58 -25.53
N ASP A 158 -15.84 -9.13 -26.78
CA ASP A 158 -15.87 -9.97 -28.00
C ASP A 158 -14.48 -10.16 -28.64
N GLY A 159 -13.44 -9.57 -28.04
CA GLY A 159 -12.05 -9.74 -28.43
C GLY A 159 -11.53 -11.17 -28.21
N PRO A 160 -10.46 -11.57 -28.92
CA PRO A 160 -9.81 -12.86 -28.66
C PRO A 160 -9.21 -12.87 -27.26
N LEU A 161 -9.15 -14.06 -26.64
CA LEU A 161 -8.32 -14.25 -25.45
C LEU A 161 -6.87 -13.83 -25.74
N ALA A 162 -6.16 -13.30 -24.74
CA ALA A 162 -4.80 -12.77 -24.90
C ALA A 162 -3.87 -13.73 -25.65
N VAL A 163 -3.93 -15.04 -25.33
CA VAL A 163 -3.13 -16.09 -25.98
C VAL A 163 -3.48 -16.34 -27.47
N LEU A 164 -4.68 -15.98 -27.90
CA LEU A 164 -5.16 -16.12 -29.27
C LEU A 164 -5.09 -14.80 -30.07
N SER A 165 -4.73 -13.70 -29.41
CA SER A 165 -4.60 -12.40 -30.07
C SER A 165 -3.49 -12.44 -31.12
N LYS A 166 -3.76 -11.83 -32.27
CA LYS A 166 -2.76 -11.60 -33.32
C LYS A 166 -1.98 -10.29 -33.12
N ASN A 167 -2.46 -9.46 -32.19
CA ASN A 167 -1.84 -8.20 -31.82
C ASN A 167 -1.01 -8.39 -30.56
N ARG A 168 -0.08 -7.46 -30.30
CA ARG A 168 0.60 -7.39 -29.01
C ARG A 168 -0.45 -7.16 -27.91
N VAL A 169 -0.32 -7.92 -26.83
CA VAL A 169 -1.12 -7.83 -25.61
C VAL A 169 -0.18 -7.69 -24.41
N ASN A 170 -0.62 -7.01 -23.37
CA ASN A 170 0.20 -6.82 -22.18
C ASN A 170 0.16 -8.09 -21.32
N VAL A 171 1.16 -8.27 -20.46
CA VAL A 171 1.18 -9.43 -19.54
C VAL A 171 -0.05 -9.43 -18.64
N ALA A 172 -0.52 -8.25 -18.23
CA ALA A 172 -1.74 -8.07 -17.44
C ALA A 172 -2.98 -8.71 -18.08
N ASP A 173 -3.10 -8.73 -19.41
CA ASP A 173 -4.28 -9.25 -20.11
C ASP A 173 -4.44 -10.78 -20.01
N PHE A 174 -3.36 -11.48 -19.64
CA PHE A 174 -3.38 -12.92 -19.35
C PHE A 174 -3.94 -13.24 -17.96
N PHE A 175 -3.94 -12.27 -17.05
CA PHE A 175 -4.50 -12.44 -15.71
C PHE A 175 -6.00 -12.11 -15.74
N LYS A 176 -6.78 -12.93 -15.06
CA LYS A 176 -8.22 -12.72 -14.88
C LYS A 176 -8.53 -12.64 -13.41
N GLU A 177 -9.30 -11.63 -13.05
CA GLU A 177 -9.74 -11.43 -11.68
C GLU A 177 -10.56 -12.62 -11.21
N THR A 178 -10.28 -13.08 -9.99
CA THR A 178 -11.04 -14.17 -9.39
C THR A 178 -12.20 -13.57 -8.61
N VAL A 179 -13.42 -13.98 -8.93
CA VAL A 179 -14.64 -13.56 -8.22
C VAL A 179 -15.14 -14.67 -7.31
N ALA A 180 -15.54 -14.28 -6.10
CA ALA A 180 -16.21 -15.20 -5.18
C ALA A 180 -17.66 -15.42 -5.66
N VAL A 181 -18.07 -16.68 -5.81
CA VAL A 181 -19.41 -17.03 -6.33
C VAL A 181 -20.29 -17.72 -5.29
N VAL A 182 -19.79 -18.80 -4.69
CA VAL A 182 -20.61 -19.64 -3.79
C VAL A 182 -19.99 -19.80 -2.40
N THR A 183 -18.66 -19.81 -2.31
CA THR A 183 -17.94 -20.12 -1.07
C THR A 183 -17.94 -18.98 -0.05
N ASN A 184 -18.09 -17.74 -0.51
CA ASN A 184 -18.10 -16.54 0.28
C ASN A 184 -18.85 -15.44 -0.50
N PRO A 185 -19.65 -14.59 0.16
CA PRO A 185 -20.30 -13.48 -0.52
C PRO A 185 -19.27 -12.41 -0.94
N ALA A 186 -19.51 -11.77 -2.08
CA ALA A 186 -18.82 -10.54 -2.44
C ALA A 186 -19.28 -9.40 -1.50
N ILE A 187 -18.36 -8.49 -1.17
CA ILE A 187 -18.62 -7.34 -0.30
C ILE A 187 -18.89 -6.11 -1.20
N ASP A 188 -19.90 -5.32 -0.87
CA ASP A 188 -20.26 -4.12 -1.63
C ASP A 188 -19.30 -2.96 -1.32
N ARG A 189 -18.47 -2.57 -2.29
CA ARG A 189 -17.46 -1.51 -2.12
C ARG A 189 -18.07 -0.16 -1.77
N GLU A 190 -19.25 0.17 -2.28
CA GLU A 190 -19.86 1.49 -2.05
C GLU A 190 -20.59 1.56 -0.71
N ARG A 191 -21.30 0.48 -0.35
CA ARG A 191 -22.10 0.43 0.88
C ARG A 191 -21.30 0.04 2.11
N GLU A 192 -20.22 -0.71 1.93
CA GLU A 192 -19.37 -1.25 3.01
C GLU A 192 -17.92 -0.76 2.88
N ALA A 193 -17.71 0.44 2.33
CA ALA A 193 -16.39 1.03 2.11
C ALA A 193 -15.49 1.01 3.35
N GLU A 194 -16.07 1.19 4.54
CA GLU A 194 -15.37 1.16 5.84
C GLU A 194 -14.72 -0.21 6.16
N ALA A 195 -15.17 -1.29 5.51
CA ALA A 195 -14.59 -2.61 5.65
C ALA A 195 -13.37 -2.85 4.75
N PHE A 196 -13.06 -1.90 3.84
CA PHE A 196 -11.93 -1.98 2.92
C PHE A 196 -10.81 -1.04 3.33
N SER A 197 -9.59 -1.41 2.96
CA SER A 197 -8.44 -0.52 3.07
C SER A 197 -7.47 -0.81 1.92
N THR A 198 -7.01 0.26 1.27
CA THR A 198 -5.91 0.23 0.30
C THR A 198 -4.56 0.56 0.93
N ARG A 199 -4.53 0.65 2.27
CA ARG A 199 -3.34 1.00 3.03
C ARG A 199 -2.22 0.02 2.72
N MET A 200 -1.06 0.59 2.38
CA MET A 200 0.13 -0.16 2.06
C MET A 200 1.26 0.19 3.02
N ILE A 201 2.24 -0.72 3.06
CA ILE A 201 3.43 -0.58 3.87
C ILE A 201 4.64 -0.84 2.97
N ILE A 202 5.49 0.17 2.83
CA ILE A 202 6.74 0.15 2.07
C ILE A 202 7.91 0.12 3.06
N GLY A 203 8.90 -0.74 2.83
CA GLY A 203 10.08 -0.87 3.67
C GLY A 203 10.17 -2.17 4.44
N ALA A 204 10.97 -2.17 5.52
CA ALA A 204 11.23 -3.32 6.35
C ALA A 204 10.07 -3.63 7.30
N ARG A 205 9.62 -4.89 7.30
CA ARG A 205 8.52 -5.39 8.14
C ARG A 205 9.10 -6.25 9.28
N PRO A 206 8.83 -5.91 10.55
CA PRO A 206 9.37 -6.66 11.69
C PRO A 206 8.89 -8.11 11.68
N ALA A 207 9.68 -9.03 12.23
CA ALA A 207 9.24 -10.42 12.40
C ALA A 207 8.08 -10.51 13.39
N ILE A 208 7.21 -11.51 13.23
CA ILE A 208 6.06 -11.68 14.13
C ILE A 208 6.60 -11.98 15.54
N GLY A 209 6.23 -11.14 16.51
CA GLY A 209 6.65 -11.29 17.90
C GLY A 209 8.06 -10.79 18.21
N ALA A 210 8.75 -10.16 17.24
CA ALA A 210 10.01 -9.48 17.47
C ALA A 210 9.80 -7.97 17.48
N ALA A 211 10.57 -7.26 18.32
CA ALA A 211 10.64 -5.82 18.24
C ALA A 211 11.26 -5.41 16.89
N PRO A 212 10.80 -4.31 16.28
CA PRO A 212 11.40 -3.81 15.05
C PRO A 212 12.84 -3.35 15.28
N HIS A 213 13.68 -3.43 14.23
CA HIS A 213 15.04 -2.93 14.32
C HIS A 213 15.03 -1.39 14.34
N PRO A 214 15.89 -0.71 15.13
CA PRO A 214 15.94 0.76 15.17
C PRO A 214 16.18 1.42 13.82
N ASP A 215 16.93 0.73 12.96
CA ASP A 215 17.26 1.21 11.62
C ASP A 215 16.19 0.86 10.58
N ASP A 216 15.18 0.05 10.92
CA ASP A 216 14.11 -0.28 9.98
C ASP A 216 13.30 0.98 9.61
N ILE A 217 13.19 1.20 8.32
CA ILE A 217 12.38 2.25 7.72
C ILE A 217 11.09 1.60 7.24
N LEU A 218 9.97 2.14 7.71
CA LEU A 218 8.63 1.71 7.35
C LEU A 218 7.82 2.96 7.04
N VAL A 219 7.29 3.02 5.81
CA VAL A 219 6.41 4.09 5.36
C VAL A 219 5.03 3.51 5.12
N VAL A 220 4.02 4.17 5.69
CA VAL A 220 2.61 3.84 5.52
C VAL A 220 2.01 4.83 4.52
N LEU A 221 1.23 4.30 3.57
CA LEU A 221 0.43 5.11 2.64
C LEU A 221 -0.99 4.57 2.63
N GLU A 222 -1.99 5.43 2.42
CA GLU A 222 -3.40 5.02 2.33
C GLU A 222 -3.76 4.39 0.97
N THR A 223 -2.93 4.61 -0.07
CA THR A 223 -3.13 4.09 -1.43
C THR A 223 -1.82 3.56 -2.02
N PRO A 224 -1.88 2.55 -2.94
CA PRO A 224 -0.74 2.07 -3.70
C PRO A 224 -0.15 3.06 -4.71
N ILE A 225 -0.80 4.21 -4.92
CA ILE A 225 -0.45 5.16 -5.98
C ILE A 225 0.39 6.30 -5.40
N LEU A 226 1.59 6.50 -5.96
CA LEU A 226 2.45 7.64 -5.67
C LEU A 226 2.25 8.73 -6.72
N SER A 227 2.49 9.99 -6.34
CA SER A 227 2.60 11.11 -7.29
C SER A 227 4.07 11.36 -7.68
N GLY A 228 4.31 12.28 -8.63
CA GLY A 228 5.67 12.67 -9.02
C GLY A 228 6.32 11.71 -10.02
N GLY A 229 7.65 11.69 -10.06
CA GLY A 229 8.43 10.80 -10.93
C GLY A 229 8.60 11.26 -12.37
N HIS A 230 7.90 12.33 -12.79
CA HIS A 230 8.10 12.92 -14.12
C HIS A 230 8.05 14.46 -14.08
N PRO A 231 9.04 15.17 -14.68
CA PRO A 231 9.14 16.63 -14.59
C PRO A 231 7.95 17.43 -15.14
N THR A 232 7.13 16.82 -16.01
CA THR A 232 5.95 17.51 -16.60
C THR A 232 4.72 17.50 -15.69
N LEU A 233 4.75 16.78 -14.56
CA LEU A 233 3.61 16.68 -13.64
C LEU A 233 3.42 17.92 -12.76
N GLY A 234 4.35 18.87 -12.81
CA GLY A 234 4.31 20.12 -12.06
C GLY A 234 5.51 20.28 -11.15
N ASP A 235 5.55 21.41 -10.45
CA ASP A 235 6.55 21.63 -9.40
C ASP A 235 6.27 20.75 -8.16
N PRO A 236 7.27 20.58 -7.26
CA PRO A 236 7.11 19.76 -6.06
C PRO A 236 5.97 20.20 -5.14
N GLU A 237 5.61 21.49 -5.13
CA GLU A 237 4.52 22.00 -4.28
C GLU A 237 3.17 21.48 -4.78
N LEU A 238 2.94 21.54 -6.10
CA LEU A 238 1.72 20.99 -6.72
C LEU A 238 1.63 19.47 -6.52
N VAL A 239 2.72 18.74 -6.74
CA VAL A 239 2.75 17.27 -6.59
C VAL A 239 2.40 16.84 -5.17
N ARG A 240 2.91 17.56 -4.16
CA ARG A 240 2.57 17.34 -2.74
C ARG A 240 1.13 17.71 -2.42
N ALA A 241 0.64 18.84 -2.93
CA ALA A 241 -0.75 19.28 -2.74
C ALA A 241 -1.76 18.30 -3.35
N VAL A 242 -1.40 17.62 -4.44
CA VAL A 242 -2.22 16.55 -5.03
C VAL A 242 -2.18 15.27 -4.20
N ALA A 243 -1.04 14.92 -3.60
CA ALA A 243 -0.87 13.69 -2.84
C ALA A 243 -1.56 13.70 -1.47
N GLU A 244 -1.51 14.83 -0.76
CA GLU A 244 -2.00 14.97 0.62
C GLU A 244 -3.46 14.52 0.82
N PRO A 245 -4.45 14.94 -0.01
CA PRO A 245 -5.85 14.53 0.17
C PRO A 245 -6.10 13.04 0.03
N TYR A 246 -5.19 12.30 -0.62
CA TYR A 246 -5.30 10.85 -0.84
C TYR A 246 -4.47 10.03 0.15
N GLY A 247 -3.82 10.68 1.13
CA GLY A 247 -2.97 9.99 2.10
C GLY A 247 -1.78 9.29 1.46
N THR A 248 -1.24 9.86 0.38
CA THR A 248 -0.04 9.37 -0.30
C THR A 248 1.04 10.45 -0.31
N VAL A 249 2.20 10.13 -0.90
CA VAL A 249 3.35 11.03 -1.05
C VAL A 249 3.85 10.99 -2.49
N SER A 250 4.71 11.95 -2.84
CA SER A 250 5.47 11.84 -4.08
C SER A 250 6.52 10.73 -3.99
N ILE A 251 6.88 10.15 -5.12
CA ILE A 251 7.99 9.18 -5.17
C ILE A 251 9.29 9.83 -4.69
N GLU A 252 9.53 11.12 -4.97
CA GLU A 252 10.70 11.84 -4.46
C GLU A 252 10.73 11.89 -2.93
N ASP A 253 9.61 12.26 -2.30
CA ASP A 253 9.48 12.34 -0.83
C ASP A 253 9.55 10.96 -0.19
N LEU A 254 9.05 9.93 -0.87
CA LEU A 254 9.18 8.54 -0.43
C LEU A 254 10.66 8.13 -0.40
N LEU A 255 11.39 8.36 -1.50
CA LEU A 255 12.78 7.94 -1.63
C LEU A 255 13.71 8.70 -0.70
N GLU A 256 13.46 9.99 -0.46
CA GLU A 256 14.19 10.79 0.53
C GLU A 256 14.13 10.15 1.93
N ARG A 257 12.98 9.57 2.32
CA ARG A 257 12.85 8.85 3.60
C ARG A 257 13.72 7.61 3.71
N PHE A 258 14.02 6.95 2.59
CA PHE A 258 14.90 5.78 2.54
C PHE A 258 16.37 6.15 2.38
N GLY A 259 16.68 7.32 1.82
CA GLY A 259 18.06 7.81 1.68
C GLY A 259 18.96 6.80 0.97
N SER A 260 20.10 6.47 1.58
CA SER A 260 21.05 5.50 1.01
C SER A 260 20.56 4.03 1.01
N ARG A 261 19.34 3.75 1.49
CA ARG A 261 18.72 2.41 1.50
C ARG A 261 17.78 2.17 0.32
N VAL A 262 18.00 2.90 -0.77
CA VAL A 262 17.32 2.74 -2.06
C VAL A 262 18.24 1.99 -3.02
N ALA A 263 17.69 1.05 -3.81
CA ALA A 263 18.37 0.53 -4.99
C ALA A 263 17.48 0.61 -6.22
N TRP A 264 18.11 1.00 -7.32
CA TRP A 264 17.49 1.11 -8.64
C TRP A 264 17.67 -0.18 -9.42
N LEU A 265 16.59 -0.65 -10.03
CA LEU A 265 16.57 -1.85 -10.84
C LEU A 265 16.03 -1.50 -12.22
N THR A 266 16.91 -1.48 -13.22
CA THR A 266 16.55 -1.06 -14.59
C THR A 266 15.57 -2.03 -15.24
N LEU A 267 14.36 -1.53 -15.53
CA LEU A 267 13.28 -2.20 -16.25
C LEU A 267 13.54 -2.21 -17.75
N GLY A 268 14.50 -3.03 -18.19
CA GLY A 268 14.80 -3.18 -19.61
C GLY A 268 15.67 -4.37 -19.93
N LEU A 269 15.87 -4.60 -21.23
CA LEU A 269 16.80 -5.59 -21.78
C LEU A 269 18.00 -4.87 -22.37
N TYR A 270 19.18 -5.16 -21.86
CA TYR A 270 20.43 -4.66 -22.43
C TYR A 270 20.71 -5.26 -23.81
N PRO A 271 21.56 -4.64 -24.66
CA PRO A 271 21.88 -5.17 -25.97
C PRO A 271 22.41 -6.61 -25.92
N GLY A 272 21.72 -7.53 -26.60
CA GLY A 272 22.05 -8.95 -26.62
C GLY A 272 21.54 -9.76 -25.42
N GLU A 273 20.88 -9.11 -24.45
CA GLU A 273 20.23 -9.75 -23.32
C GLU A 273 18.90 -10.38 -23.74
N THR A 274 18.64 -11.61 -23.29
CA THR A 274 17.32 -12.26 -23.45
C THR A 274 16.41 -11.89 -22.29
N THR A 275 15.09 -12.00 -22.45
CA THR A 275 14.14 -11.78 -21.34
C THR A 275 14.47 -12.65 -20.11
N ASN A 276 14.86 -13.91 -20.31
CA ASN A 276 15.29 -14.78 -19.22
C ASN A 276 16.56 -14.29 -18.51
N ALA A 277 17.51 -13.74 -19.26
CA ALA A 277 18.71 -13.15 -18.67
C ALA A 277 18.37 -11.88 -17.88
N ALA A 278 17.50 -11.01 -18.41
CA ALA A 278 17.08 -9.78 -17.74
C ALA A 278 16.34 -10.05 -16.42
N ILE A 279 15.38 -10.98 -16.40
CA ILE A 279 14.68 -11.32 -15.15
C ILE A 279 15.62 -11.99 -14.13
N ASN A 280 16.61 -12.76 -14.59
CA ASN A 280 17.63 -13.33 -13.70
C ASN A 280 18.55 -12.23 -13.16
N ARG A 281 18.97 -11.27 -13.98
CA ARG A 281 19.76 -10.11 -13.55
C ARG A 281 19.02 -9.35 -12.44
N LEU A 282 17.77 -8.96 -12.68
CA LEU A 282 16.93 -8.28 -11.69
C LEU A 282 16.77 -9.07 -10.39
N ALA A 283 16.58 -10.39 -10.49
CA ALA A 283 16.50 -11.27 -9.33
C ALA A 283 17.78 -11.24 -8.49
N HIS A 284 18.96 -11.34 -9.12
CA HIS A 284 20.25 -11.29 -8.42
C HIS A 284 20.53 -9.90 -7.83
N GLU A 285 20.27 -8.84 -8.59
CA GLU A 285 20.44 -7.45 -8.15
C GLU A 285 19.57 -7.15 -6.93
N ALA A 286 18.29 -7.54 -6.96
CA ALA A 286 17.37 -7.36 -5.84
C ALA A 286 17.83 -8.10 -4.58
N VAL A 287 18.22 -9.37 -4.69
CA VAL A 287 18.72 -10.14 -3.54
C VAL A 287 19.99 -9.51 -2.96
N ASN A 288 20.94 -9.14 -3.82
CA ASN A 288 22.19 -8.54 -3.37
C ASN A 288 21.97 -7.16 -2.73
N ALA A 289 21.06 -6.35 -3.27
CA ALA A 289 20.67 -5.07 -2.72
C ALA A 289 20.09 -5.24 -1.31
N VAL A 290 19.11 -6.12 -1.14
CA VAL A 290 18.46 -6.34 0.18
C VAL A 290 19.45 -6.92 1.21
N ARG A 291 20.37 -7.80 0.79
CA ARG A 291 21.47 -8.28 1.64
C ARG A 291 22.45 -7.17 2.04
N SER A 292 22.51 -6.10 1.26
CA SER A 292 23.32 -4.90 1.53
C SER A 292 22.52 -3.81 2.27
N ASP A 293 21.45 -4.19 2.98
CA ASP A 293 20.59 -3.32 3.80
C ASP A 293 19.78 -2.27 3.02
N VAL A 294 19.53 -2.52 1.73
CA VAL A 294 18.51 -1.78 0.96
C VAL A 294 17.12 -2.17 1.44
N GLN A 295 16.28 -1.17 1.67
CA GLN A 295 14.92 -1.33 2.19
C GLN A 295 13.84 -0.81 1.22
N CYS A 296 14.24 -0.16 0.12
CA CYS A 296 13.36 0.23 -0.97
C CYS A 296 14.01 -0.14 -2.31
N LEU A 297 13.42 -1.10 -3.02
CA LEU A 297 13.79 -1.43 -4.39
C LEU A 297 12.88 -0.64 -5.32
N VAL A 298 13.45 0.08 -6.29
CA VAL A 298 12.68 0.85 -7.28
C VAL A 298 12.90 0.26 -8.65
N LEU A 299 11.80 -0.13 -9.30
CA LEU A 299 11.81 -0.58 -10.68
C LEU A 299 11.71 0.64 -11.59
N ASP A 300 12.79 0.96 -12.30
CA ASP A 300 12.92 2.22 -13.05
C ASP A 300 13.12 1.97 -14.54
N ASP A 301 12.35 2.64 -15.39
CA ASP A 301 12.45 2.57 -16.85
C ASP A 301 13.13 3.81 -17.47
N THR A 302 13.65 4.74 -16.66
CA THR A 302 14.33 5.96 -17.13
C THR A 302 15.48 5.61 -18.09
N GLN A 303 16.40 4.73 -17.66
CA GLN A 303 17.52 4.29 -18.51
C GLN A 303 17.02 3.58 -19.78
N THR A 304 15.94 2.78 -19.67
CA THR A 304 15.35 2.07 -20.80
C THR A 304 14.88 3.04 -21.88
N LEU A 305 14.25 4.15 -21.48
CA LEU A 305 13.73 5.16 -22.39
C LEU A 305 14.83 6.05 -23.00
N GLU A 306 15.89 6.34 -22.25
CA GLU A 306 17.04 7.14 -22.68
C GLU A 306 17.94 6.38 -23.66
N GLU A 307 18.34 5.16 -23.30
CA GLU A 307 19.27 4.35 -24.07
C GLU A 307 18.56 3.48 -25.14
N ASN A 308 17.22 3.58 -25.24
CA ASN A 308 16.39 2.74 -26.10
C ASN A 308 16.65 1.23 -25.90
N LEU A 309 16.68 0.81 -24.64
CA LEU A 309 16.78 -0.60 -24.27
C LEU A 309 15.48 -1.34 -24.63
N GLY A 310 15.53 -2.67 -24.65
CA GLY A 310 14.31 -3.46 -24.86
C GLY A 310 13.34 -3.30 -23.69
N TRP A 311 12.04 -3.14 -23.97
CA TRP A 311 11.01 -3.04 -22.92
C TRP A 311 10.88 -4.35 -22.13
N LEU A 312 10.95 -4.25 -20.80
CA LEU A 312 10.62 -5.35 -19.89
C LEU A 312 9.32 -5.02 -19.16
N ASP A 313 8.37 -5.95 -19.19
CA ASP A 313 7.08 -5.76 -18.54
C ASP A 313 7.23 -5.68 -17.00
N PRO A 314 6.72 -4.62 -16.33
CA PRO A 314 6.87 -4.42 -14.89
C PRO A 314 6.15 -5.50 -14.07
N HIS A 315 5.05 -6.08 -14.57
CA HIS A 315 4.35 -7.17 -13.88
C HIS A 315 5.26 -8.41 -13.79
N LEU A 316 5.96 -8.72 -14.89
CA LEU A 316 6.91 -9.83 -14.92
C LEU A 316 8.09 -9.58 -13.98
N ALA A 317 8.68 -8.37 -14.02
CA ALA A 317 9.80 -7.99 -13.16
C ALA A 317 9.42 -8.08 -11.67
N ALA A 318 8.31 -7.45 -11.27
CA ALA A 318 7.83 -7.45 -9.89
C ALA A 318 7.54 -8.88 -9.39
N GLY A 319 6.90 -9.72 -10.21
CA GLY A 319 6.61 -11.11 -9.84
C GLY A 319 7.86 -11.96 -9.64
N VAL A 320 8.89 -11.79 -10.48
CA VAL A 320 10.16 -12.52 -10.34
C VAL A 320 10.93 -12.05 -9.11
N ILE A 321 11.00 -10.74 -8.87
CA ILE A 321 11.69 -10.17 -7.71
C ILE A 321 10.99 -10.62 -6.42
N ASP A 322 9.66 -10.51 -6.34
CA ASP A 322 8.88 -10.96 -5.19
C ASP A 322 9.15 -12.43 -4.87
N ARG A 323 9.06 -13.31 -5.88
CA ARG A 323 9.31 -14.74 -5.71
C ARG A 323 10.75 -15.00 -5.23
N THR A 324 11.73 -14.39 -5.87
CA THR A 324 13.15 -14.63 -5.54
C THR A 324 13.48 -14.18 -4.12
N LEU A 325 12.98 -13.01 -3.69
CA LEU A 325 13.18 -12.53 -2.31
C LEU A 325 12.49 -13.42 -1.27
N ARG A 326 11.38 -14.09 -1.62
CA ARG A 326 10.71 -15.05 -0.72
C ARG A 326 11.45 -16.38 -0.62
N GLU A 327 12.07 -16.80 -1.71
CA GLU A 327 12.73 -18.12 -1.86
C GLU A 327 14.24 -18.07 -1.60
N ALA A 328 14.81 -16.89 -1.36
CA ALA A 328 16.22 -16.73 -1.05
C ALA A 328 16.61 -17.50 0.23
N ASP A 329 17.75 -18.17 0.17
CA ASP A 329 18.32 -18.97 1.27
C ASP A 329 19.01 -18.05 2.30
N ASP A 330 18.20 -17.31 3.06
CA ASP A 330 18.62 -16.41 4.11
C ASP A 330 17.85 -16.73 5.40
N GLU A 331 18.50 -16.50 6.57
CA GLU A 331 17.87 -16.75 7.89
C GLU A 331 16.59 -15.93 8.07
N ILE A 332 16.57 -14.73 7.48
CA ILE A 332 15.41 -13.84 7.46
C ILE A 332 14.86 -13.82 6.03
N ASN A 333 13.55 -13.95 5.90
CA ASN A 333 12.87 -13.80 4.62
C ASN A 333 13.11 -12.39 4.04
N LEU A 334 13.91 -12.30 2.96
CA LEU A 334 14.34 -11.03 2.37
C LEU A 334 13.16 -10.21 1.84
N ARG A 335 12.06 -10.84 1.42
CA ARG A 335 10.85 -10.12 0.97
C ARG A 335 10.23 -9.25 2.08
N ARG A 336 10.50 -9.56 3.36
CA ARG A 336 10.09 -8.73 4.50
C ARG A 336 11.03 -7.58 4.79
N ARG A 337 12.19 -7.51 4.14
CA ARG A 337 13.24 -6.51 4.43
C ARG A 337 13.19 -5.29 3.52
N ALA A 338 12.45 -5.36 2.41
CA ALA A 338 12.31 -4.25 1.49
C ALA A 338 10.89 -4.09 0.91
N GLY A 339 10.52 -2.83 0.64
CA GLY A 339 9.46 -2.48 -0.29
C GLY A 339 9.92 -2.62 -1.74
N ILE A 340 8.98 -2.87 -2.65
CA ILE A 340 9.20 -2.82 -4.09
C ILE A 340 8.27 -1.72 -4.60
N VAL A 341 8.84 -0.72 -5.25
CA VAL A 341 8.17 0.45 -5.83
C VAL A 341 8.24 0.32 -7.35
#